data_AF-A0AA85ACL8-F1
#
_entry.id   AF-A0AA85ACL8-F1
#
_cell.length_a   1.000
_cell.length_b   1.000
_cell.length_c   1.000
_cell.angle_alpha   90.00
_cell.angle_beta   90.00
_cell.angle_gamma   90.00
#
_symmetry.space_group_name_H-M   'P 1'
#
loop_
_entity.id
_entity.type
_entity.pdbx_description
1 polymer ?
#
loop_
_entity_poly.entity_id
_entity_poly.type
_entity_poly.pdbx_seq_one_letter_code
_entity_poly.pdbx_strand_id
1 'polypeptide(L)'
;MAASYQAVQGRWNETAVDFEWAWLYHSPLNIRVMAHPIVDESLGKDYTKELLLKKHLKFLVRCKSENDSTLDYCRMSGIYWVLTALDLLDALSEVDENEIVDFVLSCQKTCGGFAPCPKHDAHLLSTLSAIQILAMYDCLNRVNVEAVCSFVSKLQQPDGSFAGDVWGEIDTRFSFCAVATLHIVGMLSKNTIDIEACASYLEKCQNLDGCFGTRPGSESHAGQAYCVVGALAILRQLHRLNIDRAAWWLAERQLPSGGLNGRPEKHPDVCYSWWTVATLTIFGRLTWINQTDLTRFILASQDDQTGGIADKPGNIPDPFHTLFGLAGLSLLAQVDSYFSSSRKMENGVSGVEDPAFVALQMARNNLKTINPVLCMPQYIIDRLQLKFQLL
;
A
#
# COMPACT_ATOMS: atom_id res chain seq x y z
N MET A 1 -42.79 44.42 -32.88
CA MET A 1 -44.17 43.93 -33.02
C MET A 1 -44.22 42.49 -32.51
N ALA A 2 -45.06 42.25 -31.49
CA ALA A 2 -45.64 40.98 -31.00
C ALA A 2 -44.73 39.73 -30.89
N ALA A 3 -44.38 39.29 -29.67
CA ALA A 3 -45.11 38.30 -28.82
C ALA A 3 -44.85 36.84 -29.30
N SER A 4 -44.60 35.82 -28.46
CA SER A 4 -45.12 35.55 -27.12
C SER A 4 -44.33 34.43 -26.41
N TYR A 5 -44.17 34.57 -25.10
CA TYR A 5 -43.95 33.49 -24.14
C TYR A 5 -45.16 32.54 -24.11
N GLN A 6 -44.92 31.22 -24.05
CA GLN A 6 -45.85 30.27 -23.42
C GLN A 6 -45.06 29.18 -22.69
N ALA A 7 -45.28 29.11 -21.39
CA ALA A 7 -44.92 28.00 -20.52
C ALA A 7 -45.92 26.86 -20.72
N VAL A 8 -45.45 25.61 -20.69
CA VAL A 8 -46.30 24.43 -20.50
C VAL A 8 -45.75 23.64 -19.32
N GLN A 9 -46.54 23.61 -18.26
CA GLN A 9 -46.42 22.69 -17.14
C GLN A 9 -46.70 21.25 -17.61
N GLY A 10 -45.81 20.31 -17.29
CA GLY A 10 -45.96 18.89 -17.58
C GLY A 10 -45.66 18.05 -16.34
N ARG A 11 -46.74 17.53 -15.75
CA ARG A 11 -46.89 16.68 -14.56
C ARG A 11 -45.80 15.63 -14.31
N TRP A 12 -45.40 15.54 -13.05
CA TRP A 12 -44.85 14.34 -12.42
C TRP A 12 -45.88 13.21 -12.52
N ASN A 13 -45.54 12.15 -13.26
CA ASN A 13 -46.21 10.87 -13.15
C ASN A 13 -45.17 9.87 -12.63
N GLU A 14 -45.39 9.45 -11.39
CA GLU A 14 -44.83 8.24 -10.81
C GLU A 14 -45.29 7.04 -11.65
N THR A 15 -44.35 6.38 -12.30
CA THR A 15 -44.52 4.99 -12.71
C THR A 15 -43.29 4.24 -12.24
N ALA A 16 -43.49 3.48 -11.16
CA ALA A 16 -42.62 2.42 -10.73
C ALA A 16 -42.30 1.53 -11.94
N VAL A 17 -41.00 1.40 -12.24
CA VAL A 17 -40.51 0.35 -13.12
C VAL A 17 -39.80 -0.63 -12.22
N ASP A 18 -40.54 -1.66 -11.85
CA ASP A 18 -40.02 -2.90 -11.27
C ASP A 18 -38.95 -3.45 -12.22
N PHE A 19 -37.68 -3.32 -11.84
CA PHE A 19 -36.60 -4.09 -12.45
C PHE A 19 -36.62 -5.49 -11.86
N GLU A 20 -37.25 -6.43 -12.58
CA GLU A 20 -37.20 -7.86 -12.28
C GLU A 20 -35.75 -8.38 -12.27
N TRP A 21 -35.23 -8.68 -11.08
CA TRP A 21 -33.96 -9.38 -10.84
C TRP A 21 -34.07 -10.91 -11.04
N ALA A 22 -34.88 -11.38 -12.00
CA ALA A 22 -35.25 -12.80 -12.10
C ALA A 22 -34.37 -13.66 -13.05
N TRP A 23 -33.27 -13.14 -13.61
CA TRP A 23 -32.46 -13.88 -14.60
C TRP A 23 -31.09 -14.38 -14.11
N LEU A 24 -30.73 -14.20 -12.83
CA LEU A 24 -29.44 -14.66 -12.29
C LEU A 24 -29.47 -15.98 -11.50
N TYR A 25 -30.64 -16.59 -11.32
CA TYR A 25 -30.74 -17.90 -10.72
C TYR A 25 -31.56 -18.78 -11.64
N HIS A 26 -30.90 -19.73 -12.30
CA HIS A 26 -31.35 -21.09 -12.67
C HIS A 26 -30.55 -21.56 -13.90
N SER A 27 -29.25 -21.80 -13.70
CA SER A 27 -28.45 -22.68 -14.56
C SER A 27 -27.97 -23.85 -13.70
N PRO A 28 -28.11 -25.12 -14.14
CA PRO A 28 -27.67 -26.31 -13.38
C PRO A 28 -26.14 -26.47 -13.30
N LEU A 29 -25.38 -25.52 -13.84
CA LEU A 29 -23.92 -25.47 -13.78
C LEU A 29 -23.52 -24.25 -12.96
N ASN A 30 -23.02 -24.49 -11.74
CA ASN A 30 -22.41 -23.49 -10.85
C ASN A 30 -21.15 -22.87 -11.50
N ILE A 31 -21.33 -22.03 -12.50
CA ILE A 31 -20.29 -21.13 -13.01
C ILE A 31 -20.84 -19.73 -12.76
N ARG A 32 -20.31 -19.05 -11.73
CA ARG A 32 -20.46 -17.60 -11.61
C ARG A 32 -19.82 -16.99 -12.86
N VAL A 33 -20.63 -16.68 -13.87
CA VAL A 33 -20.17 -15.90 -15.01
C VAL A 33 -20.00 -14.48 -14.49
N MET A 34 -18.76 -14.12 -14.13
CA MET A 34 -18.43 -12.72 -13.92
C MET A 34 -18.62 -11.97 -15.23
N ALA A 35 -19.12 -10.73 -15.17
CA ALA A 35 -19.45 -9.92 -16.34
C ALA A 35 -18.22 -9.56 -17.22
N HIS A 36 -17.01 -9.81 -16.72
CA HIS A 36 -15.74 -9.48 -17.37
C HIS A 36 -14.78 -10.68 -17.33
N PRO A 37 -13.89 -10.84 -18.34
CA PRO A 37 -12.88 -11.88 -18.33
C PRO A 37 -11.94 -11.73 -17.12
N ILE A 38 -11.81 -12.79 -16.33
CA ILE A 38 -10.89 -12.85 -15.19
C ILE A 38 -9.50 -13.18 -15.71
N VAL A 39 -8.55 -12.28 -15.48
CA VAL A 39 -7.12 -12.48 -15.79
C VAL A 39 -6.42 -12.83 -14.49
N ASP A 40 -6.04 -14.09 -14.33
CA ASP A 40 -5.56 -14.64 -13.05
C ASP A 40 -4.42 -15.65 -13.26
N GLU A 41 -3.75 -16.02 -12.16
CA GLU A 41 -2.66 -16.99 -12.13
C GLU A 41 -3.14 -18.37 -11.64
N SER A 42 -2.38 -19.42 -11.96
CA SER A 42 -2.59 -20.75 -11.40
C SER A 42 -1.42 -21.08 -10.47
N LEU A 43 -1.68 -21.25 -9.18
CA LEU A 43 -0.63 -21.48 -8.18
C LEU A 43 0.12 -22.82 -8.35
N GLY A 44 -0.37 -23.74 -9.18
CA GLY A 44 0.16 -25.11 -9.24
C GLY A 44 -0.08 -25.88 -7.93
N LYS A 45 0.07 -27.21 -7.94
CA LYS A 45 -0.06 -28.01 -6.71
C LYS A 45 1.21 -27.99 -5.87
N ASP A 46 2.36 -27.85 -6.53
CA ASP A 46 3.69 -28.11 -5.98
C ASP A 46 4.42 -26.85 -5.49
N TYR A 47 3.74 -25.71 -5.38
CA TYR A 47 4.35 -24.51 -4.81
C TYR A 47 4.71 -24.70 -3.34
N THR A 48 5.75 -24.00 -2.87
CA THR A 48 6.24 -24.08 -1.50
C THR A 48 5.20 -23.64 -0.48
N LYS A 49 4.87 -24.54 0.45
CA LYS A 49 3.81 -24.34 1.45
C LYS A 49 4.31 -23.71 2.76
N GLU A 50 5.63 -23.75 3.00
CA GLU A 50 6.25 -23.19 4.19
C GLU A 50 6.65 -21.73 3.97
N LEU A 51 6.52 -20.89 5.00
CA LEU A 51 7.02 -19.51 4.98
C LEU A 51 8.53 -19.47 5.24
N LEU A 52 9.32 -19.04 4.25
CA LEU A 52 10.77 -19.20 4.26
C LEU A 52 11.55 -18.02 4.87
N LEU A 53 11.17 -17.57 6.08
CA LEU A 53 11.73 -16.36 6.73
C LEU A 53 13.27 -16.31 6.74
N LYS A 54 13.93 -17.43 7.08
CA LYS A 54 15.40 -17.52 7.09
C LYS A 54 16.04 -17.32 5.71
N LYS A 55 15.36 -17.74 4.64
CA LYS A 55 15.84 -17.53 3.26
C LYS A 55 15.59 -16.09 2.84
N HIS A 56 14.43 -15.50 3.16
CA HIS A 56 14.16 -14.09 2.90
C HIS A 56 15.19 -13.17 3.61
N LEU A 57 15.56 -13.45 4.85
CA LEU A 57 16.63 -12.72 5.54
C LEU A 57 17.95 -12.77 4.75
N LYS A 58 18.40 -13.97 4.34
CA LYS A 58 19.63 -14.12 3.55
C LYS A 58 19.57 -13.38 2.21
N PHE A 59 18.42 -13.42 1.55
CA PHE A 59 18.16 -12.67 0.31
C PHE A 59 18.34 -11.16 0.54
N LEU A 60 17.71 -10.60 1.58
CA LEU A 60 17.76 -9.18 1.90
C LEU A 60 19.17 -8.70 2.25
N VAL A 61 19.91 -9.49 3.03
CA VAL A 61 21.33 -9.19 3.35
C VAL A 61 22.20 -9.20 2.09
N ARG A 62 21.93 -10.10 1.13
CA ARG A 62 22.64 -10.12 -0.16
C ARG A 62 22.35 -8.88 -1.01
N CYS A 63 21.10 -8.41 -1.06
CA CYS A 63 20.72 -7.23 -1.83
C CYS A 63 21.48 -5.95 -1.40
N LYS A 64 22.00 -5.89 -0.17
CA LYS A 64 22.90 -4.80 0.26
C LYS A 64 24.19 -4.75 -0.56
N SER A 65 24.73 -5.91 -0.93
CA SER A 65 26.07 -6.02 -1.53
C SER A 65 26.13 -5.71 -3.03
N GLU A 66 24.98 -5.55 -3.68
CA GLU A 66 24.87 -5.33 -5.12
C GLU A 66 24.90 -3.83 -5.43
N ASN A 67 25.99 -3.36 -6.05
CA ASN A 67 26.12 -1.97 -6.49
C ASN A 67 25.90 -1.88 -8.00
N ASP A 68 24.63 -1.95 -8.41
CA ASP A 68 24.22 -1.79 -9.81
C ASP A 68 23.80 -0.34 -10.09
N SER A 69 24.62 0.38 -10.86
CA SER A 69 24.32 1.76 -11.27
C SER A 69 23.06 1.89 -12.12
N THR A 70 22.59 0.81 -12.76
CA THR A 70 21.33 0.85 -13.53
C THR A 70 20.11 1.04 -12.62
N LEU A 71 20.24 0.80 -11.32
CA LEU A 71 19.20 0.97 -10.31
C LEU A 71 19.35 2.25 -9.48
N ASP A 72 20.27 3.14 -9.84
CA ASP A 72 20.53 4.38 -9.09
C ASP A 72 19.28 5.27 -8.94
N TYR A 73 18.35 5.23 -9.90
CA TYR A 73 17.11 6.01 -9.88
C TYR A 73 16.10 5.55 -8.80
N CYS A 74 16.24 4.33 -8.27
CA CYS A 74 15.38 3.80 -7.21
C CYS A 74 16.16 3.39 -5.95
N ARG A 75 17.47 3.62 -5.90
CA ARG A 75 18.37 3.12 -4.84
C ARG A 75 17.95 3.50 -3.43
N MET A 76 17.61 4.77 -3.17
CA MET A 76 17.09 5.21 -1.86
C MET A 76 15.85 4.42 -1.43
N SER A 77 14.90 4.21 -2.34
CA SER A 77 13.69 3.44 -2.07
C SER A 77 14.00 1.95 -1.87
N GLY A 78 14.93 1.41 -2.66
CA GLY A 78 15.46 0.05 -2.51
C GLY A 78 16.05 -0.21 -1.12
N ILE A 79 16.87 0.72 -0.64
CA ILE A 79 17.42 0.67 0.73
C ILE A 79 16.29 0.69 1.76
N TYR A 80 15.32 1.59 1.62
CA TYR A 80 14.15 1.62 2.50
C TYR A 80 13.39 0.28 2.50
N TRP A 81 13.19 -0.35 1.34
CA TRP A 81 12.49 -1.64 1.26
C TRP A 81 13.26 -2.75 1.97
N VAL A 82 14.56 -2.85 1.72
CA VAL A 82 15.43 -3.84 2.36
C VAL A 82 15.43 -3.66 3.89
N LEU A 83 15.63 -2.44 4.36
CA LEU A 83 15.73 -2.15 5.80
C LEU A 83 14.40 -2.36 6.51
N THR A 84 13.28 -1.97 5.91
CA THR A 84 11.96 -2.23 6.49
C THR A 84 11.71 -3.73 6.60
N ALA A 85 12.04 -4.51 5.57
CA ALA A 85 11.86 -5.95 5.58
C ALA A 85 12.77 -6.64 6.61
N LEU A 86 14.03 -6.19 6.74
CA LEU A 86 14.94 -6.66 7.79
C LEU A 86 14.44 -6.31 9.19
N ASP A 87 13.92 -5.09 9.40
CA ASP A 87 13.39 -4.69 10.69
C ASP A 87 12.13 -5.49 11.07
N LEU A 88 11.24 -5.77 10.09
CA LEU A 88 10.12 -6.70 10.32
C LEU A 88 10.58 -8.07 10.79
N LEU A 89 11.72 -8.56 10.29
CA LEU A 89 12.34 -9.84 10.68
C LEU A 89 13.21 -9.74 11.95
N ASP A 90 13.21 -8.60 12.64
CA ASP A 90 14.09 -8.31 13.78
C ASP A 90 15.59 -8.46 13.48
N ALA A 91 15.98 -8.10 12.25
CA ALA A 91 17.33 -8.26 11.71
C ALA A 91 17.92 -6.94 11.16
N LEU A 92 17.42 -5.78 11.62
CA LEU A 92 17.92 -4.47 11.18
C LEU A 92 19.42 -4.28 11.47
N SER A 93 19.92 -4.92 12.54
CA SER A 93 21.33 -4.88 12.96
C SER A 93 22.30 -5.62 12.02
N GLU A 94 21.80 -6.39 11.06
CA GLU A 94 22.64 -7.03 10.02
C GLU A 94 23.24 -6.00 9.04
N VAL A 95 22.76 -4.76 9.07
CA VAL A 95 23.25 -3.67 8.23
C VAL A 95 23.92 -2.60 9.09
N ASP A 96 25.13 -2.19 8.69
CA ASP A 96 25.85 -1.07 9.28
C ASP A 96 25.04 0.24 9.16
N GLU A 97 24.55 0.72 10.29
CA GLU A 97 23.79 1.96 10.42
C GLU A 97 24.58 3.17 9.90
N ASN A 98 25.87 3.29 10.22
CA ASN A 98 26.66 4.46 9.83
C ASN A 98 26.81 4.54 8.32
N GLU A 99 27.09 3.40 7.68
CA GLU A 99 27.20 3.31 6.22
C GLU A 99 25.91 3.78 5.53
N ILE A 100 24.75 3.31 6.01
CA ILE A 100 23.46 3.69 5.46
C ILE A 100 23.15 5.16 5.72
N VAL A 101 23.30 5.63 6.96
CA VAL A 101 22.97 7.00 7.32
C VAL A 101 23.86 7.99 6.56
N ASP A 102 25.16 7.70 6.40
CA ASP A 102 26.07 8.55 5.63
C ASP A 102 25.71 8.54 4.14
N PHE A 103 25.30 7.41 3.56
CA PHE A 103 24.76 7.37 2.20
C PHE A 103 23.50 8.23 2.08
N VAL A 104 22.54 8.10 2.99
CA VAL A 104 21.29 8.86 2.96
C VAL A 104 21.58 10.36 3.01
N LEU A 105 22.43 10.80 3.93
CA LEU A 105 22.80 12.21 4.08
C LEU A 105 23.57 12.74 2.85
N SER A 106 24.40 11.92 2.21
CA SER A 106 25.07 12.29 0.96
C SER A 106 24.11 12.54 -0.21
N CYS A 107 22.87 12.06 -0.11
CA CYS A 107 21.82 12.28 -1.11
C CYS A 107 21.01 13.57 -0.89
N GLN A 108 21.19 14.27 0.24
CA GLN A 108 20.48 15.53 0.49
C GLN A 108 20.99 16.63 -0.45
N LYS A 109 20.06 17.38 -1.05
CA LYS A 109 20.36 18.46 -1.99
C LYS A 109 20.19 19.83 -1.35
N THR A 110 20.77 20.84 -2.00
CA THR A 110 20.67 22.24 -1.56
C THR A 110 19.24 22.77 -1.54
N CYS A 111 18.34 22.18 -2.34
CA CYS A 111 16.91 22.47 -2.31
C CYS A 111 16.19 21.93 -1.06
N GLY A 112 16.83 21.06 -0.29
CA GLY A 112 16.34 20.45 0.95
C GLY A 112 15.83 19.02 0.81
N GLY A 113 15.41 18.62 -0.39
CA GLY A 113 14.98 17.27 -0.71
C GLY A 113 16.13 16.28 -0.86
N PHE A 114 15.80 14.99 -0.90
CA PHE A 114 16.78 13.91 -1.12
C PHE A 114 16.62 13.33 -2.52
N ALA A 115 17.75 12.99 -3.13
CA ALA A 115 17.82 12.26 -4.39
C ALA A 115 17.85 10.75 -4.15
N PRO A 116 17.54 9.92 -5.17
CA PRO A 116 17.65 8.48 -5.04
C PRO A 116 19.11 7.99 -4.92
N CYS A 117 20.07 8.77 -5.43
CA CYS A 117 21.51 8.54 -5.37
C CYS A 117 22.26 9.90 -5.45
N PRO A 118 23.52 10.06 -4.97
CA PRO A 118 24.15 11.38 -4.82
C PRO A 118 24.29 12.22 -6.10
N LYS A 119 24.26 11.62 -7.28
CA LYS A 119 24.39 12.35 -8.56
C LYS A 119 23.05 12.70 -9.24
N HIS A 120 21.93 12.35 -8.61
CA HIS A 120 20.58 12.58 -9.15
C HIS A 120 19.92 13.82 -8.56
N ASP A 121 18.79 14.22 -9.13
CA ASP A 121 17.95 15.29 -8.61
C ASP A 121 17.11 14.83 -7.42
N ALA A 122 16.73 15.79 -6.57
CA ALA A 122 15.84 15.51 -5.44
C ALA A 122 14.41 15.24 -5.90
N HIS A 123 13.73 14.32 -5.24
CA HIS A 123 12.36 13.93 -5.56
C HIS A 123 11.59 13.56 -4.28
N LEU A 124 10.26 13.78 -4.26
CA LEU A 124 9.44 13.48 -3.07
C LEU A 124 9.47 12.01 -2.66
N LEU A 125 9.50 11.08 -3.62
CA LEU A 125 9.60 9.65 -3.34
C LEU A 125 10.87 9.33 -2.54
N SER A 126 12.03 9.77 -3.04
CA SER A 126 13.32 9.54 -2.37
C SER A 126 13.44 10.33 -1.07
N THR A 127 12.82 11.50 -0.98
CA THR A 127 12.74 12.30 0.26
C THR A 127 11.98 11.55 1.35
N LEU A 128 10.82 10.98 1.05
CA LEU A 128 10.10 10.17 2.03
C LEU A 128 10.95 8.96 2.47
N SER A 129 11.50 8.20 1.53
CA SER A 129 12.33 7.03 1.86
C SER A 129 13.54 7.39 2.73
N ALA A 130 14.25 8.48 2.43
CA ALA A 130 15.34 8.98 3.24
C ALA A 130 14.90 9.30 4.68
N ILE A 131 13.78 10.01 4.83
CA ILE A 131 13.23 10.37 6.14
C ILE A 131 12.76 9.13 6.91
N GLN A 132 12.18 8.14 6.24
CA GLN A 132 11.80 6.88 6.87
C GLN A 132 13.02 6.06 7.34
N ILE A 133 14.10 6.01 6.54
CA ILE A 133 15.34 5.33 6.94
C ILE A 133 15.95 6.01 8.17
N LEU A 134 16.06 7.34 8.16
CA LEU A 134 16.58 8.10 9.30
C LEU A 134 15.67 7.97 10.52
N ALA A 135 14.36 7.87 10.32
CA ALA A 135 13.42 7.56 11.38
C ALA A 135 13.68 6.18 11.99
N MET A 136 13.90 5.12 11.19
CA MET A 136 14.21 3.77 11.70
C MET A 136 15.42 3.77 12.64
N TYR A 137 16.50 4.44 12.23
CA TYR A 137 17.74 4.55 12.99
C TYR A 137 17.77 5.68 14.05
N ASP A 138 16.64 6.30 14.35
CA ASP A 138 16.55 7.41 15.32
C ASP A 138 17.51 8.59 15.03
N CYS A 139 17.79 8.83 13.75
CA CYS A 139 18.76 9.79 13.23
C CYS A 139 18.10 11.03 12.58
N LEU A 140 16.82 11.29 12.83
CA LEU A 140 16.11 12.46 12.26
C LEU A 140 16.74 13.80 12.68
N ASN A 141 17.43 13.84 13.83
CA ASN A 141 18.18 15.00 14.33
C ASN A 141 19.36 15.40 13.42
N ARG A 142 19.82 14.51 12.52
CA ARG A 142 20.88 14.80 11.55
C ARG A 142 20.38 15.53 10.29
N VAL A 143 19.08 15.71 10.14
CA VAL A 143 18.47 16.34 8.96
C VAL A 143 18.21 17.83 9.21
N ASN A 144 18.49 18.65 8.20
CA ASN A 144 17.94 20.00 8.17
C ASN A 144 16.43 19.96 7.87
N VAL A 145 15.61 19.87 8.93
CA VAL A 145 14.14 19.79 8.85
C VAL A 145 13.54 21.01 8.15
N GLU A 146 14.09 22.22 8.36
CA GLU A 146 13.61 23.44 7.72
C GLU A 146 13.79 23.39 6.21
N ALA A 147 14.94 22.89 5.73
CA ALA A 147 15.20 22.71 4.31
C ALA A 147 14.23 21.68 3.69
N VAL A 148 13.99 20.55 4.38
CA VAL A 148 12.98 19.56 3.94
C VAL A 148 11.59 20.19 3.84
N CYS A 149 11.19 20.98 4.84
CA CYS A 149 9.90 21.68 4.81
C CYS A 149 9.81 22.66 3.64
N SER A 150 10.88 23.42 3.38
CA SER A 150 10.95 24.34 2.23
C SER A 150 10.87 23.62 0.89
N PHE A 151 11.50 22.45 0.77
CA PHE A 151 11.39 21.61 -0.42
C PHE A 151 9.95 21.14 -0.64
N VAL A 152 9.36 20.50 0.36
CA VAL A 152 8.01 19.93 0.26
C VAL A 152 6.96 21.00 -0.02
N SER A 153 7.02 22.15 0.68
CA SER A 153 6.01 23.21 0.51
C SER A 153 6.04 23.85 -0.87
N LYS A 154 7.22 24.01 -1.48
CA LYS A 154 7.37 24.55 -2.84
C LYS A 154 6.81 23.65 -3.93
N LEU A 155 6.61 22.36 -3.64
CA LEU A 155 6.04 21.39 -4.58
C LEU A 155 4.52 21.35 -4.55
N GLN A 156 3.88 21.97 -3.54
CA GLN A 156 2.43 22.09 -3.52
C GLN A 156 1.95 23.04 -4.61
N GLN A 157 0.96 22.59 -5.37
CA GLN A 157 0.32 23.36 -6.44
C GLN A 157 -0.90 24.13 -5.93
N PRO A 158 -1.37 25.17 -6.66
CA PRO A 158 -2.53 25.97 -6.26
C PRO A 158 -3.83 25.17 -6.10
N ASP A 159 -3.97 24.02 -6.78
CA ASP A 159 -5.15 23.15 -6.66
C ASP A 159 -5.09 22.18 -5.47
N GLY A 160 -4.00 22.20 -4.70
CA GLY A 160 -3.74 21.35 -3.54
C GLY A 160 -2.89 20.12 -3.84
N SER A 161 -2.67 19.78 -5.12
CA SER A 161 -1.82 18.66 -5.51
C SER A 161 -0.35 18.90 -5.21
N PHE A 162 0.48 17.86 -5.33
CA PHE A 162 1.93 17.97 -5.20
C PHE A 162 2.61 17.47 -6.47
N ALA A 163 3.60 18.25 -6.93
CA ALA A 163 4.55 17.79 -7.92
C ALA A 163 5.63 16.92 -7.28
N GLY A 164 6.12 15.91 -8.00
CA GLY A 164 7.19 15.03 -7.50
C GLY A 164 8.54 15.74 -7.32
N ASP A 165 8.79 16.70 -8.21
CA ASP A 165 9.99 17.53 -8.28
C ASP A 165 9.71 18.82 -9.08
N VAL A 166 10.78 19.52 -9.48
CA VAL A 166 10.74 20.78 -10.23
C VAL A 166 10.22 20.64 -11.68
N TRP A 167 10.06 19.42 -12.20
CA TRP A 167 9.58 19.16 -13.56
C TRP A 167 8.06 19.01 -13.64
N GLY A 168 7.37 18.96 -12.49
CA GLY A 168 5.93 19.20 -12.42
C GLY A 168 5.03 18.00 -12.70
N GLU A 169 5.53 16.76 -12.64
CA GLU A 169 4.65 15.56 -12.67
C GLU A 169 3.71 15.60 -11.45
N ILE A 170 2.40 15.45 -11.70
CA ILE A 170 1.38 15.38 -10.65
C ILE A 170 0.89 13.94 -10.49
N ASP A 171 0.97 13.44 -9.26
CA ASP A 171 0.48 12.12 -8.86
C ASP A 171 0.09 12.11 -7.37
N THR A 172 -0.98 11.38 -7.02
CA THR A 172 -1.41 11.17 -5.63
C THR A 172 -0.34 10.55 -4.74
N ARG A 173 0.62 9.79 -5.29
CA ARG A 173 1.84 9.33 -4.60
C ARG A 173 2.61 10.49 -3.99
N PHE A 174 2.74 11.61 -4.69
CA PHE A 174 3.51 12.76 -4.23
C PHE A 174 2.79 13.50 -3.10
N SER A 175 1.47 13.54 -3.15
CA SER A 175 0.66 14.08 -2.05
C SER A 175 0.82 13.25 -0.78
N PHE A 176 0.79 11.91 -0.90
CA PHE A 176 1.12 11.02 0.21
C PHE A 176 2.54 11.24 0.73
N CYS A 177 3.54 11.26 -0.14
CA CYS A 177 4.93 11.46 0.26
C CYS A 177 5.17 12.80 0.96
N ALA A 178 4.57 13.88 0.48
CA ALA A 178 4.65 15.19 1.10
C ALA A 178 4.05 15.18 2.52
N VAL A 179 2.82 14.68 2.66
CA VAL A 179 2.11 14.63 3.94
C VAL A 179 2.82 13.70 4.93
N ALA A 180 3.24 12.51 4.50
CA ALA A 180 3.96 11.55 5.32
C ALA A 180 5.32 12.10 5.78
N THR A 181 6.08 12.74 4.88
CA THR A 181 7.36 13.38 5.22
C THR A 181 7.17 14.41 6.33
N LEU A 182 6.23 15.34 6.15
CA LEU A 182 5.94 16.40 7.12
C LEU A 182 5.40 15.86 8.45
N HIS A 183 4.68 14.74 8.42
CA HIS A 183 4.20 14.08 9.62
C HIS A 183 5.34 13.46 10.42
N ILE A 184 6.24 12.71 9.77
CA ILE A 184 7.39 12.05 10.42
C ILE A 184 8.33 13.08 11.05
N VAL A 185 8.60 14.21 10.38
CA VAL A 185 9.47 15.27 10.92
C VAL A 185 8.76 16.23 11.89
N GLY A 186 7.48 16.00 12.20
CA GLY A 186 6.73 16.81 13.19
C GLY A 186 6.38 18.23 12.75
N MET A 187 6.22 18.46 11.44
CA MET A 187 6.02 19.79 10.83
C MET A 187 4.67 19.96 10.13
N LEU A 188 3.83 18.93 10.08
CA LEU A 188 2.53 18.96 9.42
C LEU A 188 1.59 20.03 10.01
N SER A 189 1.55 20.21 11.33
CA SER A 189 0.65 21.15 12.02
C SER A 189 1.13 22.61 12.04
N LYS A 190 2.26 22.92 11.41
CA LYS A 190 2.92 24.25 11.47
C LYS A 190 2.64 25.14 10.26
N ASN A 191 1.49 24.95 9.58
CA ASN A 191 1.14 25.68 8.35
C ASN A 191 2.20 25.57 7.24
N THR A 192 2.93 24.45 7.18
CA THR A 192 3.96 24.21 6.17
C THR A 192 3.37 24.05 4.77
N ILE A 193 2.15 23.53 4.68
CA ILE A 193 1.38 23.30 3.44
C ILE A 193 -0.08 23.71 3.68
N ASP A 194 -0.82 23.94 2.60
CA ASP A 194 -2.28 24.06 2.64
C ASP A 194 -2.91 22.67 2.76
N ILE A 195 -3.26 22.29 3.99
CA ILE A 195 -3.87 20.98 4.29
C ILE A 195 -5.24 20.83 3.65
N GLU A 196 -6.04 21.91 3.63
CA GLU A 196 -7.42 21.86 3.16
C GLU A 196 -7.47 21.74 1.63
N ALA A 197 -6.61 22.46 0.92
CA ALA A 197 -6.44 22.29 -0.52
C ALA A 197 -5.96 20.87 -0.86
N CYS A 198 -4.96 20.35 -0.13
CA CYS A 198 -4.47 18.98 -0.31
C CYS A 198 -5.59 17.94 -0.13
N ALA A 199 -6.34 18.02 0.97
CA ALA A 199 -7.43 17.09 1.23
C ALA A 199 -8.56 17.19 0.19
N SER A 200 -8.90 18.41 -0.24
CA SER A 200 -9.89 18.66 -1.29
C SER A 200 -9.44 18.12 -2.66
N TYR A 201 -8.14 18.17 -2.97
CA TYR A 201 -7.60 17.56 -4.19
C TYR A 201 -7.69 16.03 -4.14
N LEU A 202 -7.30 15.44 -3.02
CA LEU A 202 -7.34 13.99 -2.80
C LEU A 202 -8.78 13.44 -2.85
N GLU A 203 -9.76 14.16 -2.32
CA GLU A 203 -11.18 13.81 -2.43
C GLU A 203 -11.64 13.72 -3.90
N LYS A 204 -11.24 14.69 -4.74
CA LYS A 204 -11.56 14.70 -6.19
C LYS A 204 -10.92 13.54 -6.96
N CYS A 205 -9.94 12.85 -6.38
CA CYS A 205 -9.34 11.67 -7.00
C CYS A 205 -10.20 10.42 -6.85
N GLN A 206 -11.26 10.44 -6.02
CA GLN A 206 -12.21 9.34 -5.93
C GLN A 206 -13.12 9.32 -7.16
N ASN A 207 -13.03 8.25 -7.95
CA ASN A 207 -13.80 8.04 -9.16
C ASN A 207 -15.20 7.52 -8.88
N LEU A 208 -16.02 7.54 -9.93
CA LEU A 208 -17.38 7.00 -9.90
C LEU A 208 -17.45 5.51 -9.60
N ASP A 209 -16.38 4.72 -9.80
CA ASP A 209 -16.37 3.30 -9.42
C ASP A 209 -16.05 3.09 -7.93
N GLY A 210 -15.65 4.15 -7.22
CA GLY A 210 -15.37 4.19 -5.79
C GLY A 210 -13.90 4.22 -5.42
N CYS A 211 -13.00 3.91 -6.34
CA CYS A 211 -11.56 3.88 -6.08
C CYS A 211 -10.87 5.13 -6.66
N PHE A 212 -9.54 5.20 -6.60
CA PHE A 212 -8.78 6.44 -6.75
C PHE A 212 -7.81 6.35 -7.92
N GLY A 213 -7.72 7.44 -8.69
CA GLY A 213 -6.73 7.60 -9.75
C GLY A 213 -5.50 8.38 -9.32
N THR A 214 -4.49 8.44 -10.20
CA THR A 214 -3.25 9.25 -10.00
C THR A 214 -3.52 10.75 -9.88
N ARG A 215 -4.65 11.20 -10.42
CA ARG A 215 -5.18 12.57 -10.43
C ARG A 215 -6.69 12.49 -10.72
N PRO A 216 -7.48 13.56 -10.51
CA PRO A 216 -8.91 13.54 -10.81
C PRO A 216 -9.20 13.04 -12.23
N GLY A 217 -10.07 12.04 -12.35
CA GLY A 217 -10.47 11.42 -13.62
C GLY A 217 -9.50 10.39 -14.22
N SER A 218 -8.33 10.14 -13.60
CA SER A 218 -7.47 9.01 -13.99
C SER A 218 -8.10 7.67 -13.59
N GLU A 219 -7.72 6.59 -14.27
CA GLU A 219 -8.18 5.23 -13.95
C GLU A 219 -7.90 4.84 -12.48
N SER A 220 -8.88 4.18 -11.86
CA SER A 220 -8.79 3.68 -10.50
C SER A 220 -7.73 2.59 -10.32
N HIS A 221 -6.92 2.71 -9.26
CA HIS A 221 -5.82 1.80 -8.98
C HIS A 221 -5.62 1.61 -7.47
N ALA A 222 -5.43 0.36 -7.01
CA ALA A 222 -5.28 0.01 -5.60
C ALA A 222 -4.08 0.71 -4.93
N GLY A 223 -2.96 0.87 -5.65
CA GLY A 223 -1.82 1.66 -5.17
C GLY A 223 -2.16 3.13 -4.93
N GLN A 224 -3.04 3.72 -5.74
CA GLN A 224 -3.46 5.11 -5.55
C GLN A 224 -4.50 5.23 -4.44
N ALA A 225 -5.32 4.21 -4.23
CA ALA A 225 -6.18 4.12 -3.04
C ALA A 225 -5.34 4.19 -1.76
N TYR A 226 -4.24 3.44 -1.67
CA TYR A 226 -3.34 3.52 -0.53
C TYR A 226 -2.77 4.93 -0.33
N CYS A 227 -2.29 5.58 -1.40
CA CYS A 227 -1.72 6.92 -1.28
C CYS A 227 -2.77 7.96 -0.82
N VAL A 228 -3.96 7.96 -1.42
CA VAL A 228 -5.05 8.89 -1.06
C VAL A 228 -5.53 8.64 0.37
N VAL A 229 -5.83 7.39 0.71
CA VAL A 229 -6.36 7.02 2.03
C VAL A 229 -5.30 7.22 3.10
N GLY A 230 -4.04 6.85 2.85
CA GLY A 230 -2.93 7.08 3.78
C GLY A 230 -2.71 8.55 4.07
N ALA A 231 -2.74 9.42 3.04
CA ALA A 231 -2.62 10.85 3.21
C ALA A 231 -3.79 11.41 4.04
N LEU A 232 -5.03 11.05 3.70
CA LEU A 232 -6.22 11.50 4.44
C LEU A 232 -6.30 10.91 5.86
N ALA A 233 -5.74 9.72 6.11
CA ALA A 233 -5.61 9.15 7.45
C ALA A 233 -4.64 9.96 8.32
N ILE A 234 -3.52 10.42 7.75
CA ILE A 234 -2.56 11.33 8.42
C ILE A 234 -3.21 12.69 8.68
N LEU A 235 -3.92 13.24 7.70
CA LEU A 235 -4.64 14.52 7.82
C LEU A 235 -5.89 14.42 8.69
N ARG A 236 -6.32 13.20 9.07
CA ARG A 236 -7.55 12.92 9.83
C ARG A 236 -8.82 13.40 9.13
N GLN A 237 -8.87 13.23 7.81
CA GLN A 237 -9.96 13.67 6.94
C GLN A 237 -10.60 12.53 6.13
N LEU A 238 -10.59 11.30 6.63
CA LEU A 238 -11.23 10.16 5.95
C LEU A 238 -12.74 10.35 5.71
N HIS A 239 -13.41 11.19 6.51
CA HIS A 239 -14.84 11.49 6.40
C HIS A 239 -15.26 12.10 5.05
N ARG A 240 -14.30 12.59 4.25
CA ARG A 240 -14.53 13.08 2.88
C ARG A 240 -14.84 11.99 1.87
N LEU A 241 -14.41 10.76 2.15
CA LEU A 241 -14.45 9.68 1.18
C LEU A 241 -15.74 8.87 1.30
N ASN A 242 -16.20 8.33 0.18
CA ASN A 242 -17.12 7.19 0.22
C ASN A 242 -16.34 5.91 0.54
N ILE A 243 -16.16 5.65 1.83
CA ILE A 243 -15.29 4.58 2.34
C ILE A 243 -15.80 3.19 1.99
N ASP A 244 -17.09 2.91 2.22
CA ASP A 244 -17.63 1.57 1.97
C ASP A 244 -17.56 1.20 0.49
N ARG A 245 -17.74 2.18 -0.41
CA ARG A 245 -17.58 1.96 -1.85
C ARG A 245 -16.13 1.70 -2.24
N ALA A 246 -15.19 2.45 -1.68
CA ALA A 246 -13.76 2.20 -1.89
C ALA A 246 -13.34 0.83 -1.37
N ALA A 247 -13.78 0.46 -0.16
CA ALA A 247 -13.51 -0.84 0.44
C ALA A 247 -14.09 -1.99 -0.39
N TRP A 248 -15.30 -1.83 -0.92
CA TRP A 248 -15.91 -2.83 -1.79
C TRP A 248 -15.11 -3.01 -3.10
N TRP A 249 -14.75 -1.91 -3.77
CA TRP A 249 -13.93 -1.97 -4.98
C TRP A 249 -12.58 -2.68 -4.75
N LEU A 250 -11.97 -2.43 -3.59
CA LEU A 250 -10.71 -3.04 -3.17
C LEU A 250 -10.85 -4.53 -2.85
N ALA A 251 -11.93 -4.95 -2.19
CA ALA A 251 -12.20 -6.35 -1.90
C ALA A 251 -12.40 -7.17 -3.19
N GLU A 252 -13.06 -6.59 -4.19
CA GLU A 252 -13.24 -7.16 -5.54
C GLU A 252 -11.94 -7.22 -6.37
N ARG A 253 -10.77 -6.92 -5.77
CA ARG A 253 -9.46 -7.18 -6.38
C ARG A 253 -8.94 -8.57 -6.09
N GLN A 254 -9.51 -9.30 -5.13
CA GLN A 254 -9.07 -10.64 -4.83
C GLN A 254 -9.58 -11.61 -5.89
N LEU A 255 -8.64 -12.27 -6.57
CA LEU A 255 -8.93 -13.19 -7.66
C LEU A 255 -8.99 -14.65 -7.15
N PRO A 256 -9.54 -15.60 -7.95
CA PRO A 256 -9.60 -17.01 -7.59
C PRO A 256 -8.27 -17.66 -7.13
N SER A 257 -7.13 -17.19 -7.63
CA SER A 257 -5.79 -17.61 -7.17
C SER A 257 -5.47 -17.20 -5.73
N GLY A 258 -6.26 -16.29 -5.16
CA GLY A 258 -6.03 -15.66 -3.86
C GLY A 258 -5.28 -14.34 -3.94
N GLY A 259 -4.54 -14.11 -5.04
CA GLY A 259 -3.81 -12.87 -5.28
C GLY A 259 -4.72 -11.68 -5.53
N LEU A 260 -4.18 -10.48 -5.36
CA LEU A 260 -4.88 -9.22 -5.55
C LEU A 260 -4.34 -8.52 -6.80
N ASN A 261 -5.21 -7.98 -7.65
CA ASN A 261 -4.79 -7.12 -8.76
C ASN A 261 -4.92 -5.63 -8.42
N GLY A 262 -4.20 -4.79 -9.17
CA GLY A 262 -4.21 -3.34 -8.95
C GLY A 262 -5.43 -2.64 -9.51
N ARG A 263 -6.05 -3.22 -10.54
CA ARG A 263 -7.20 -2.70 -11.27
C ARG A 263 -7.90 -3.85 -12.01
N PRO A 264 -9.16 -3.70 -12.42
CA PRO A 264 -9.90 -4.74 -13.14
C PRO A 264 -9.14 -5.25 -14.38
N GLU A 265 -9.38 -6.52 -14.73
CA GLU A 265 -8.85 -7.16 -15.94
C GLU A 265 -7.30 -7.20 -16.03
N LYS A 266 -6.62 -7.16 -14.88
CA LYS A 266 -5.17 -7.34 -14.77
C LYS A 266 -4.81 -8.53 -13.89
N HIS A 267 -3.62 -9.07 -14.13
CA HIS A 267 -3.01 -10.14 -13.32
C HIS A 267 -2.87 -9.71 -11.85
N PRO A 268 -2.94 -10.67 -10.91
CA PRO A 268 -2.59 -10.43 -9.53
C PRO A 268 -1.09 -10.18 -9.37
N ASP A 269 -0.73 -9.47 -8.30
CA ASP A 269 0.64 -9.13 -7.95
C ASP A 269 0.76 -9.01 -6.42
N VAL A 270 1.82 -9.60 -5.85
CA VAL A 270 2.10 -9.65 -4.41
C VAL A 270 2.11 -8.26 -3.79
N CYS A 271 2.52 -7.19 -4.48
CA CYS A 271 2.58 -5.86 -3.87
C CYS A 271 1.20 -5.34 -3.45
N TYR A 272 0.11 -5.81 -4.09
CA TYR A 272 -1.25 -5.47 -3.66
C TYR A 272 -1.66 -6.16 -2.35
N SER A 273 -0.92 -7.18 -1.90
CA SER A 273 -0.99 -7.70 -0.52
C SER A 273 -0.62 -6.64 0.52
N TRP A 274 0.05 -5.57 0.12
CA TRP A 274 0.19 -4.36 0.93
C TRP A 274 -0.83 -3.30 0.53
N TRP A 275 -0.81 -2.81 -0.72
CA TRP A 275 -1.60 -1.64 -1.12
C TRP A 275 -3.09 -1.79 -0.82
N THR A 276 -3.68 -2.95 -1.10
CA THR A 276 -5.10 -3.20 -0.84
C THR A 276 -5.36 -3.51 0.63
N VAL A 277 -4.58 -4.41 1.22
CA VAL A 277 -4.75 -4.90 2.60
C VAL A 277 -4.55 -3.78 3.62
N ALA A 278 -3.53 -2.96 3.45
CA ALA A 278 -3.26 -1.82 4.33
C ALA A 278 -4.39 -0.77 4.25
N THR A 279 -4.88 -0.49 3.04
CA THR A 279 -6.02 0.42 2.84
C THR A 279 -7.29 -0.11 3.52
N LEU A 280 -7.61 -1.39 3.34
CA LEU A 280 -8.73 -2.04 4.02
C LEU A 280 -8.54 -2.10 5.54
N THR A 281 -7.29 -2.19 6.03
CA THR A 281 -6.97 -2.11 7.46
C THR A 281 -7.27 -0.72 8.01
N ILE A 282 -6.90 0.35 7.30
CA ILE A 282 -7.25 1.73 7.68
C ILE A 282 -8.76 1.92 7.77
N PHE A 283 -9.52 1.28 6.90
CA PHE A 283 -10.99 1.32 6.90
C PHE A 283 -11.67 0.37 7.91
N GLY A 284 -10.94 -0.46 8.63
CA GLY A 284 -11.53 -1.46 9.51
C GLY A 284 -12.31 -2.55 8.74
N ARG A 285 -11.86 -2.89 7.53
CA ARG A 285 -12.48 -3.86 6.59
C ARG A 285 -11.54 -4.97 6.16
N LEU A 286 -10.45 -5.19 6.89
CA LEU A 286 -9.46 -6.23 6.57
C LEU A 286 -10.09 -7.63 6.40
N THR A 287 -11.13 -7.95 7.18
CA THR A 287 -11.85 -9.23 7.11
C THR A 287 -12.64 -9.46 5.82
N TRP A 288 -12.71 -8.49 4.91
CA TRP A 288 -13.33 -8.65 3.60
C TRP A 288 -12.42 -9.38 2.61
N ILE A 289 -11.13 -9.54 2.93
CA ILE A 289 -10.20 -10.35 2.16
C ILE A 289 -10.18 -11.77 2.72
N ASN A 290 -10.22 -12.76 1.83
CA ASN A 290 -9.90 -14.13 2.18
C ASN A 290 -8.40 -14.25 2.46
N GLN A 291 -8.06 -14.13 3.74
CA GLN A 291 -6.71 -14.16 4.25
C GLN A 291 -5.98 -15.48 3.95
N THR A 292 -6.70 -16.62 3.96
CA THR A 292 -6.12 -17.93 3.66
C THR A 292 -5.61 -17.97 2.22
N ASP A 293 -6.44 -17.58 1.25
CA ASP A 293 -6.08 -17.65 -0.16
C ASP A 293 -5.00 -16.63 -0.52
N LEU A 294 -5.05 -15.41 0.04
CA LEU A 294 -3.99 -14.42 -0.15
C LEU A 294 -2.65 -14.92 0.42
N THR A 295 -2.67 -15.56 1.58
CA THR A 295 -1.45 -16.16 2.16
C THR A 295 -0.87 -17.21 1.22
N ARG A 296 -1.71 -18.07 0.62
CA ARG A 296 -1.26 -19.09 -0.36
C ARG A 296 -0.63 -18.45 -1.59
N PHE A 297 -1.18 -17.36 -2.09
CA PHE A 297 -0.59 -16.61 -3.21
C PHE A 297 0.79 -16.05 -2.87
N ILE A 298 0.95 -15.46 -1.68
CA ILE A 298 2.26 -14.96 -1.20
C ILE A 298 3.26 -16.12 -1.05
N LEU A 299 2.85 -17.25 -0.46
CA LEU A 299 3.68 -18.45 -0.33
C LEU A 299 4.14 -19.00 -1.69
N ALA A 300 3.23 -19.04 -2.67
CA ALA A 300 3.54 -19.51 -4.01
C ALA A 300 4.50 -18.59 -4.79
N SER A 301 4.62 -17.33 -4.36
CA SER A 301 5.47 -16.32 -5.01
C SER A 301 6.87 -16.21 -4.37
N GLN A 302 7.21 -17.09 -3.44
CA GLN A 302 8.53 -17.14 -2.81
C GLN A 302 9.52 -17.91 -3.68
N ASP A 303 10.77 -17.44 -3.73
CA ASP A 303 11.86 -18.26 -4.27
C ASP A 303 12.37 -19.22 -3.19
N ASP A 304 12.14 -20.51 -3.40
CA ASP A 304 12.54 -21.57 -2.50
C ASP A 304 14.04 -21.91 -2.60
N GLN A 305 14.77 -21.38 -3.57
CA GLN A 305 16.20 -21.62 -3.72
C GLN A 305 17.00 -20.54 -2.99
N THR A 306 16.77 -19.27 -3.33
CA THR A 306 17.58 -18.16 -2.83
C THR A 306 16.88 -17.25 -1.83
N GLY A 307 15.58 -17.43 -1.61
CA GLY A 307 14.78 -16.54 -0.78
C GLY A 307 14.31 -15.29 -1.54
N GLY A 308 13.63 -14.41 -0.81
CA GLY A 308 12.87 -13.30 -1.41
C GLY A 308 11.49 -13.73 -1.92
N ILE A 309 10.69 -12.75 -2.32
CA ILE A 309 9.33 -12.90 -2.85
C ILE A 309 9.23 -12.08 -4.14
N ALA A 310 8.62 -12.65 -5.17
CA ALA A 310 8.37 -12.01 -6.47
C ALA A 310 6.95 -11.42 -6.55
N ASP A 311 6.65 -10.72 -7.65
CA ASP A 311 5.30 -10.24 -7.98
C ASP A 311 4.29 -11.39 -8.09
N LYS A 312 4.70 -12.56 -8.60
CA LYS A 312 3.84 -13.74 -8.77
C LYS A 312 4.64 -15.05 -8.82
N PRO A 313 3.96 -16.21 -8.75
CA PRO A 313 4.64 -17.51 -8.79
C PRO A 313 5.49 -17.70 -10.04
N GLY A 314 6.72 -18.19 -9.85
CA GLY A 314 7.66 -18.48 -10.93
C GLY A 314 8.49 -17.29 -11.44
N ASN A 315 8.24 -16.07 -10.96
CA ASN A 315 9.03 -14.89 -11.28
C ASN A 315 10.25 -14.74 -10.36
N ILE A 316 11.15 -13.81 -10.71
CA ILE A 316 12.37 -13.52 -9.96
C ILE A 316 12.04 -12.60 -8.77
N PRO A 317 12.50 -12.92 -7.54
CA PRO A 317 12.23 -12.10 -6.37
C PRO A 317 12.99 -10.77 -6.40
N ASP A 318 12.43 -9.75 -5.74
CA ASP A 318 13.07 -8.46 -5.53
C ASP A 318 12.76 -7.90 -4.11
N PRO A 319 13.52 -6.90 -3.63
CA PRO A 319 13.27 -6.32 -2.31
C PRO A 319 11.90 -5.64 -2.13
N PHE A 320 11.31 -5.12 -3.21
CA PHE A 320 10.03 -4.43 -3.18
C PHE A 320 8.89 -5.42 -2.86
N HIS A 321 8.77 -6.50 -3.64
CA HIS A 321 7.79 -7.55 -3.42
C HIS A 321 8.08 -8.36 -2.15
N THR A 322 9.36 -8.54 -1.80
CA THR A 322 9.74 -9.16 -0.51
C THR A 322 9.22 -8.37 0.68
N LEU A 323 9.40 -7.05 0.71
CA LEU A 323 8.82 -6.21 1.75
C LEU A 323 7.29 -6.34 1.77
N PHE A 324 6.63 -6.11 0.63
CA PHE A 324 5.17 -6.02 0.62
C PHE A 324 4.45 -7.35 0.86
N GLY A 325 5.08 -8.47 0.50
CA GLY A 325 4.62 -9.80 0.93
C GLY A 325 4.72 -9.99 2.44
N LEU A 326 5.87 -9.67 3.05
CA LEU A 326 6.07 -9.78 4.51
C LEU A 326 5.18 -8.81 5.30
N ALA A 327 5.04 -7.57 4.83
CA ALA A 327 4.19 -6.56 5.44
C ALA A 327 2.70 -6.94 5.35
N GLY A 328 2.26 -7.48 4.21
CA GLY A 328 0.92 -8.04 4.06
C GLY A 328 0.65 -9.18 5.04
N LEU A 329 1.59 -10.14 5.14
CA LEU A 329 1.50 -11.23 6.13
C LEU A 329 1.46 -10.70 7.58
N SER A 330 2.25 -9.67 7.91
CA SER A 330 2.25 -9.02 9.23
C SER A 330 0.88 -8.44 9.57
N LEU A 331 0.21 -7.73 8.65
CA LEU A 331 -1.14 -7.19 8.88
C LEU A 331 -2.18 -8.30 9.03
N LEU A 332 -2.17 -9.27 8.12
CA LEU A 332 -3.09 -10.41 8.13
C LEU A 332 -2.98 -11.18 9.47
N ALA A 333 -1.75 -11.42 9.94
CA ALA A 333 -1.49 -12.15 11.17
C ALA A 333 -2.06 -11.51 12.48
N GLN A 334 -2.51 -10.26 12.44
CA GLN A 334 -3.12 -9.58 13.59
C GLN A 334 -4.64 -9.82 13.72
N VAL A 335 -5.29 -10.48 12.75
CA VAL A 335 -6.74 -10.71 12.78
C VAL A 335 -7.08 -11.90 13.69
N ASP A 336 -7.48 -11.61 14.94
CA ASP A 336 -7.76 -12.63 15.95
C ASP A 336 -8.93 -13.57 15.62
N SER A 337 -9.94 -13.08 14.89
CA SER A 337 -11.12 -13.87 14.51
C SER A 337 -10.75 -15.11 13.68
N TYR A 338 -9.69 -15.03 12.88
CA TYR A 338 -9.16 -16.13 12.08
C TYR A 338 -8.70 -17.29 12.99
N PHE A 339 -7.86 -17.00 13.98
CA PHE A 339 -7.30 -17.99 14.90
C PHE A 339 -8.33 -18.56 15.87
N SER A 340 -9.39 -17.80 16.18
CA SER A 340 -10.51 -18.28 17.00
C SER A 340 -11.40 -19.28 16.26
N SER A 341 -11.49 -19.17 14.93
CA SER A 341 -12.34 -20.03 14.08
C SER A 341 -11.68 -21.38 13.80
N SER A 342 -10.36 -21.41 13.60
CA SER A 342 -9.61 -22.66 13.36
C SER A 342 -9.59 -23.58 14.59
N ARG A 343 -9.45 -23.04 15.81
CA ARG A 343 -9.52 -23.83 17.05
C ARG A 343 -10.87 -24.52 17.27
N LYS A 344 -11.97 -23.99 16.72
CA LYS A 344 -13.29 -24.64 16.82
C LYS A 344 -13.40 -25.89 15.93
N MET A 345 -12.61 -25.99 14.86
CA MET A 345 -12.57 -27.17 14.01
C MET A 345 -11.72 -28.31 14.60
N GLU A 346 -10.80 -28.03 15.54
CA GLU A 346 -9.89 -29.02 16.15
C GLU A 346 -10.57 -30.00 17.12
N ASN A 347 -11.84 -29.80 17.48
CA ASN A 347 -12.57 -30.73 18.37
C ASN A 347 -13.05 -32.02 17.67
N GLY A 348 -12.53 -32.35 16.48
CA GLY A 348 -12.78 -33.64 15.85
C GLY A 348 -11.91 -33.85 14.61
N VAL A 349 -10.99 -34.81 14.69
CA VAL A 349 -10.06 -35.30 13.64
C VAL A 349 -8.73 -34.55 13.58
N SER A 350 -7.64 -35.27 13.90
CA SER A 350 -6.25 -34.88 13.68
C SER A 350 -5.95 -34.79 12.18
N GLY A 351 -6.26 -33.66 11.57
CA GLY A 351 -5.89 -33.32 10.19
C GLY A 351 -4.55 -32.58 10.13
N VAL A 352 -3.88 -32.63 8.97
CA VAL A 352 -2.72 -31.78 8.67
C VAL A 352 -3.19 -30.32 8.68
N GLU A 353 -2.55 -29.45 9.48
CA GLU A 353 -2.87 -28.03 9.53
C GLU A 353 -2.72 -27.38 8.14
N ASP A 354 -3.65 -26.49 7.78
CA ASP A 354 -3.58 -25.73 6.52
C ASP A 354 -2.28 -24.92 6.47
N PRO A 355 -1.45 -25.06 5.43
CA PRO A 355 -0.19 -24.32 5.36
C PRO A 355 -0.33 -22.80 5.47
N ALA A 356 -1.44 -22.23 4.99
CA ALA A 356 -1.70 -20.80 5.17
C ALA A 356 -1.91 -20.44 6.65
N PHE A 357 -2.58 -21.31 7.43
CA PHE A 357 -2.72 -21.12 8.86
C PHE A 357 -1.36 -21.18 9.58
N VAL A 358 -0.54 -22.17 9.25
CA VAL A 358 0.83 -22.31 9.80
C VAL A 358 1.68 -21.09 9.46
N ALA A 359 1.66 -20.63 8.21
CA ALA A 359 2.39 -19.45 7.76
C ALA A 359 1.96 -18.18 8.51
N LEU A 360 0.66 -18.00 8.75
CA LEU A 360 0.15 -16.86 9.51
C LEU A 360 0.51 -16.92 11.00
N GLN A 361 0.55 -18.12 11.60
CA GLN A 361 1.09 -18.29 12.96
C GLN A 361 2.58 -17.94 13.02
N MET A 362 3.36 -18.41 12.05
CA MET A 362 4.78 -18.06 11.94
C MET A 362 4.96 -16.55 11.78
N ALA A 363 4.19 -15.92 10.89
CA ALA A 363 4.22 -14.47 10.71
C ALA A 363 3.87 -13.72 12.01
N ARG A 364 2.81 -14.14 12.72
CA ARG A 364 2.39 -13.54 14.00
C ARG A 364 3.49 -13.59 15.07
N ASN A 365 4.24 -14.68 15.12
CA ASN A 365 5.25 -14.91 16.15
C ASN A 365 6.63 -14.34 15.81
N ASN A 366 6.93 -14.13 14.53
CA ASN A 366 8.29 -13.80 14.08
C ASN A 366 8.38 -12.48 13.29
N LEU A 367 7.27 -11.90 12.83
CA LEU A 367 7.27 -10.58 12.20
C LEU A 367 6.81 -9.53 13.20
N LYS A 368 7.51 -8.39 13.24
CA LYS A 368 7.03 -7.21 13.96
C LYS A 368 5.71 -6.73 13.36
N THR A 369 4.82 -6.22 14.20
CA THR A 369 3.60 -5.54 13.75
C THR A 369 3.97 -4.33 12.93
N ILE A 370 3.35 -4.19 11.75
CA ILE A 370 3.57 -3.06 10.86
C ILE A 370 2.39 -2.08 10.90
N ASN A 371 2.67 -0.79 10.82
CA ASN A 371 1.64 0.24 10.73
C ASN A 371 1.10 0.36 9.30
N PRO A 372 -0.24 0.30 9.10
CA PRO A 372 -0.85 0.26 7.77
C PRO A 372 -0.80 1.59 7.00
N VAL A 373 -0.37 2.70 7.63
CA VAL A 373 -0.35 4.03 6.98
C VAL A 373 1.04 4.38 6.44
N LEU A 374 2.10 4.07 7.21
CA LEU A 374 3.46 4.44 6.84
C LEU A 374 4.34 3.27 6.38
N CYS A 375 3.84 2.03 6.40
CA CYS A 375 4.65 0.84 6.10
C CYS A 375 5.94 0.80 6.93
N MET A 376 5.83 1.07 8.23
CA MET A 376 6.93 1.03 9.18
C MET A 376 6.52 0.18 10.39
N PRO A 377 7.44 -0.57 11.02
CA PRO A 377 7.15 -1.26 12.27
C PRO A 377 6.51 -0.34 13.31
N GLN A 378 5.48 -0.85 13.98
CA GLN A 378 4.62 -0.08 14.87
C GLN A 378 5.40 0.56 16.03
N TYR A 379 6.49 -0.08 16.50
CA TYR A 379 7.32 0.49 17.56
C TYR A 379 7.99 1.83 17.16
N ILE A 380 8.28 2.04 15.87
CA ILE A 380 8.83 3.32 15.38
C ILE A 380 7.75 4.39 15.40
N ILE A 381 6.54 4.04 14.98
CA ILE A 381 5.37 4.93 15.05
C ILE A 381 5.12 5.37 16.50
N ASP A 382 5.20 4.43 17.44
CA ASP A 382 5.00 4.69 18.86
C ASP A 382 6.11 5.57 19.42
N ARG A 383 7.38 5.30 19.08
CA ARG A 383 8.53 6.15 19.48
C ARG A 383 8.39 7.59 18.98
N LEU A 384 7.97 7.77 17.73
CA LEU A 384 7.74 9.08 17.12
C LEU A 384 6.40 9.71 17.54
N GLN A 385 5.57 8.99 18.30
CA GLN A 385 4.25 9.44 18.76
C GLN A 385 3.30 9.86 17.63
N LEU A 386 3.47 9.28 16.44
CA LEU A 386 2.65 9.59 15.27
C LEU A 386 1.21 9.07 15.46
N LYS A 387 0.24 9.82 14.95
CA LYS A 387 -1.19 9.53 15.14
C LYS A 387 -1.90 9.56 13.80
N PHE A 388 -2.74 8.56 13.57
CA PHE A 388 -3.51 8.40 12.35
C PHE A 388 -4.99 8.21 12.67
N GLN A 389 -5.85 8.56 11.72
CA GLN A 389 -7.25 8.16 11.74
C GLN A 389 -7.38 6.75 11.14
N LEU A 390 -7.68 5.76 11.99
CA LEU A 390 -8.05 4.40 11.60
C LEU A 390 -9.51 4.16 12.04
N LEU A 391 -10.26 3.34 11.31
CA LEU A 391 -11.70 3.12 11.52
C LEU A 391 -12.04 1.76 12.13
#